data_AF-A0A134CI55-F1
#
_entry.id   AF-A0A134CI55-F1
#
_cell.length_a   1.000
_cell.length_b   1.000
_cell.length_c   1.000
_cell.angle_alpha   90.00
_cell.angle_beta   90.00
_cell.angle_gamma   90.00
#
_symmetry.space_group_name_H-M   'P 1'
#
loop_
_entity.id
_entity.type
_entity.pdbx_description
1 polymer ?
#
loop_
_entity_poly.entity_id
_entity_poly.type
_entity_poly.pdbx_seq_one_letter_code
_entity_poly.pdbx_strand_id
1 'polypeptide(L)'
;MTEIEEKNEHLAFLALIERSKRQHALMYLKKALDYSDCGVTDIELVETSNGDYVDVTFYGKEKRRANISADSVPAMIYDIFRQIEWLR
;
A
#
# COMPACT_ATOMS: atom_id res chain seq x y z
N MET A 1 -10.01 30.93 13.85
CA MET A 1 -9.52 29.54 13.78
C MET A 1 -9.06 29.18 15.18
N THR A 2 -9.66 28.15 15.76
CA THR A 2 -9.33 27.67 17.11
C THR A 2 -8.14 26.72 17.05
N GLU A 3 -7.39 26.58 18.14
CA GLU A 3 -6.25 25.63 18.22
C GLU A 3 -6.64 24.18 17.87
N ILE A 4 -7.90 23.81 18.12
CA ILE A 4 -8.46 22.49 17.80
C ILE A 4 -8.62 22.31 16.29
N GLU A 5 -9.11 23.33 15.59
CA GLU A 5 -9.27 23.31 14.12
C GLU A 5 -7.91 23.19 13.44
N GLU A 6 -6.93 23.98 13.85
CA GLU A 6 -5.57 23.97 13.28
C GLU A 6 -4.87 22.62 13.51
N LYS A 7 -5.03 22.02 14.70
CA LYS A 7 -4.53 20.68 14.99
C LYS A 7 -5.17 19.61 14.10
N ASN A 8 -6.48 19.69 13.87
CA ASN A 8 -7.20 18.73 13.04
C ASN A 8 -6.78 18.83 11.57
N GLU A 9 -6.60 20.05 11.05
CA GLU A 9 -6.06 20.29 9.71
C GLU A 9 -4.64 19.74 9.57
N HIS A 10 -3.79 19.95 10.57
CA HIS A 10 -2.44 19.39 10.57
C HIS A 10 -2.44 17.86 10.53
N LEU A 11 -3.29 17.20 11.33
CA LEU A 11 -3.42 15.74 11.33
C LEU A 11 -3.94 15.22 9.99
N ALA A 12 -4.92 15.90 9.37
CA ALA A 12 -5.42 15.55 8.05
C ALA A 12 -4.32 15.68 6.98
N PHE A 13 -3.50 16.73 7.06
CA PHE A 13 -2.36 16.92 6.17
C PHE A 13 -1.30 15.81 6.33
N LEU A 14 -0.96 15.44 7.56
CA LEU A 14 -0.03 14.32 7.82
C LEU A 14 -0.56 13.00 7.27
N ALA A 15 -1.85 12.72 7.43
CA ALA A 15 -2.49 11.53 6.88
C ALA A 15 -2.41 11.50 5.34
N LEU A 16 -2.63 12.65 4.67
CA LEU A 16 -2.47 12.77 3.22
C LEU A 16 -1.04 12.52 2.75
N ILE A 17 -0.04 13.05 3.46
CA ILE A 17 1.38 12.79 3.16
C ILE A 17 1.67 11.30 3.28
N GLU A 18 1.22 10.67 4.36
CA GLU A 18 1.51 9.25 4.60
C GLU A 18 0.86 8.36 3.55
N ARG A 19 -0.39 8.65 3.19
CA ARG A 19 -1.08 8.01 2.06
C ARG A 19 -0.30 8.15 0.75
N SER A 20 0.15 9.37 0.44
CA SER A 20 0.92 9.63 -0.77
C SER A 20 2.23 8.83 -0.80
N LYS A 21 2.96 8.76 0.32
CA LYS A 21 4.17 7.94 0.43
C LYS A 21 3.89 6.45 0.19
N ARG A 22 2.82 5.90 0.77
CA ARG A 22 2.43 4.49 0.57
C ARG A 22 2.09 4.21 -0.88
N GLN A 23 1.30 5.06 -1.52
CA GLN A 23 0.97 4.93 -2.94
C GLN A 23 2.23 4.98 -3.83
N HIS A 24 3.13 5.92 -3.55
CA HIS A 24 4.39 6.02 -4.29
C HIS A 24 5.27 4.78 -4.12
N ALA A 25 5.37 4.26 -2.90
CA ALA A 25 6.09 3.03 -2.61
C ALA A 25 5.52 1.83 -3.39
N LEU A 26 4.19 1.66 -3.44
CA LEU A 26 3.56 0.59 -4.19
C LEU A 26 3.77 0.73 -5.70
N MET A 27 3.76 1.96 -6.23
CA MET A 27 4.12 2.21 -7.62
C MET A 27 5.55 1.72 -7.93
N TYR A 28 6.53 2.00 -7.07
CA TYR A 28 7.90 1.51 -7.26
C TYR A 28 8.01 0.00 -7.08
N LEU A 29 7.28 -0.59 -6.12
CA LEU A 29 7.22 -2.05 -5.95
C LEU A 29 6.66 -2.72 -7.21
N LYS A 30 5.55 -2.20 -7.77
CA LYS A 30 4.98 -2.69 -9.03
C LYS A 30 6.02 -2.68 -10.14
N LYS A 31 6.71 -1.54 -10.34
CA LYS A 31 7.78 -1.45 -11.34
C LYS A 31 8.89 -2.49 -11.12
N ALA A 32 9.28 -2.74 -9.87
CA ALA A 32 10.29 -3.76 -9.58
C ALA A 32 9.80 -5.17 -9.92
N LEU A 33 8.53 -5.47 -9.64
CA LEU A 33 7.92 -6.76 -9.90
C LEU A 33 7.71 -7.02 -11.39
N ASP A 34 7.44 -5.98 -12.19
CA ASP A 34 7.36 -6.06 -13.66
C ASP A 34 8.66 -6.64 -14.27
N TYR A 35 9.81 -6.48 -13.60
CA TYR A 35 11.10 -7.05 -14.03
C TYR A 35 11.40 -8.45 -13.47
N SER A 36 10.57 -8.99 -12.59
CA SER A 36 10.85 -10.22 -11.84
C SER A 36 10.16 -11.48 -12.37
N ASP A 37 9.34 -11.36 -13.42
CA ASP A 37 8.51 -12.45 -13.97
C ASP A 37 7.66 -13.19 -12.90
N CYS A 38 7.34 -12.50 -11.80
CA CYS A 38 6.59 -13.06 -10.66
C CYS A 38 5.08 -13.17 -10.93
N GLY A 39 4.65 -12.73 -12.10
CA GLY A 39 3.26 -12.81 -12.54
C GLY A 39 2.33 -11.71 -12.04
N VAL A 40 2.84 -10.72 -11.31
CA VAL A 40 2.06 -9.56 -10.85
C VAL A 40 1.87 -8.58 -12.00
N THR A 41 0.65 -8.08 -12.16
CA THR A 41 0.24 -7.14 -13.22
C THR A 41 -0.27 -5.82 -12.66
N ASP A 42 -0.76 -5.84 -11.42
CA ASP A 42 -1.24 -4.64 -10.76
C ASP A 42 -1.18 -4.74 -9.24
N ILE A 43 -1.06 -3.58 -8.60
CA ILE A 43 -0.98 -3.41 -7.15
C ILE A 43 -1.75 -2.16 -6.78
N GLU A 44 -2.79 -2.30 -5.96
CA GLU A 44 -3.67 -1.20 -5.56
C GLU A 44 -3.75 -1.11 -4.03
N LEU A 45 -3.55 0.09 -3.49
CA LEU A 45 -3.82 0.37 -2.07
C LEU A 45 -5.33 0.52 -1.86
N VAL A 46 -5.89 -0.25 -0.93
CA VAL A 46 -7.28 -0.15 -0.52
C VAL A 46 -7.34 0.26 0.94
N GLU A 47 -7.82 1.48 1.18
CA GLU A 47 -7.96 2.06 2.52
C GLU A 47 -9.39 1.87 3.02
N THR A 48 -9.53 1.27 4.20
CA THR A 48 -10.84 1.02 4.80
C THR A 48 -10.85 1.37 6.28
N SER A 49 -12.05 1.57 6.83
CA SER A 49 -12.21 1.79 8.28
C SER A 49 -11.72 0.63 9.14
N ASN A 50 -11.58 -0.56 8.55
CA ASN A 50 -11.23 -1.81 9.25
C ASN A 50 -9.75 -2.20 9.04
N GLY A 51 -8.96 -1.31 8.47
CA GLY A 51 -7.56 -1.54 8.13
C GLY A 51 -7.30 -1.46 6.64
N ASP A 52 -6.10 -1.02 6.31
CA ASP A 52 -5.64 -0.89 4.94
C ASP A 52 -5.06 -2.22 4.45
N TYR A 53 -5.23 -2.50 3.18
CA TYR A 53 -4.64 -3.66 2.53
C TYR A 53 -4.24 -3.32 1.09
N VAL A 54 -3.53 -4.26 0.46
CA VAL A 54 -3.12 -4.14 -0.93
C VAL A 54 -3.75 -5.26 -1.73
N ASP A 55 -4.51 -4.89 -2.76
CA ASP A 55 -4.97 -5.84 -3.77
C ASP A 55 -3.85 -6.04 -4.80
N VAL A 56 -3.46 -7.29 -5.00
CA VAL A 56 -2.45 -7.72 -5.97
C VAL A 56 -3.15 -8.50 -7.07
N THR A 57 -2.96 -8.09 -8.32
CA THR A 57 -3.55 -8.74 -9.50
C THR A 57 -2.50 -9.56 -10.24
N PHE A 58 -2.74 -10.85 -10.47
CA PHE A 58 -1.83 -11.74 -11.19
C PHE A 58 -2.25 -11.97 -12.65
N TYR A 59 -1.35 -12.51 -13.50
CA TYR A 59 -1.67 -13.01 -14.84
C TYR A 59 -2.81 -14.03 -14.76
N GLY A 60 -4.01 -13.64 -15.21
CA GLY A 60 -5.25 -14.38 -14.96
C GLY A 60 -6.37 -13.50 -14.39
N LYS A 61 -6.05 -12.25 -14.01
CA LYS A 61 -6.96 -11.25 -13.40
C LYS A 61 -7.54 -11.66 -12.05
N GLU A 62 -6.96 -12.67 -11.41
CA GLU A 62 -7.27 -12.97 -10.01
C GLU A 62 -6.69 -11.87 -9.12
N LYS A 63 -7.57 -11.23 -8.33
CA LYS A 63 -7.16 -10.32 -7.26
C LYS A 63 -6.99 -11.11 -5.97
N ARG A 64 -5.83 -10.98 -5.35
CA ARG A 64 -5.53 -11.53 -4.04
C ARG A 64 -5.09 -10.43 -3.09
N ARG A 65 -5.37 -10.60 -1.80
CA ARG A 65 -5.21 -9.54 -0.82
C ARG A 65 -3.96 -9.76 0.03
N ALA A 66 -3.07 -8.78 0.03
CA ALA A 66 -1.93 -8.69 0.95
C ALA A 66 -2.28 -7.74 2.09
N ASN A 67 -2.11 -8.18 3.33
CA ASN A 67 -2.41 -7.35 4.49
C ASN A 67 -1.25 -6.41 4.80
N ILE A 68 -1.57 -5.20 5.26
CA ILE A 68 -0.58 -4.24 5.77
C ILE A 68 -0.55 -4.36 7.28
N SER A 69 0.48 -5.01 7.82
CA SER A 69 0.70 -5.14 9.27
C SER A 69 1.73 -4.17 9.85
N ALA A 70 2.38 -3.38 8.99
CA ALA A 70 3.59 -2.65 9.37
C ALA A 70 3.37 -1.15 9.58
N ASP A 71 4.01 -0.62 10.61
CA ASP A 71 3.91 0.79 11.03
C ASP A 71 4.72 1.78 10.16
N SER A 72 5.41 1.29 9.13
CA SER A 72 6.24 2.12 8.25
C SER A 72 6.19 1.65 6.79
N VAL A 73 6.38 2.59 5.87
CA VAL A 73 6.39 2.32 4.42
C VAL A 73 7.41 1.23 4.02
N PRO A 74 8.68 1.24 4.48
CA PRO A 74 9.62 0.18 4.10
C PRO A 74 9.19 -1.21 4.58
N ALA A 75 8.68 -1.31 5.81
CA ALA A 75 8.21 -2.56 6.36
C ALA A 75 6.93 -3.06 5.65
N MET A 76 6.04 -2.14 5.25
CA MET A 76 4.87 -2.45 4.41
C MET A 76 5.31 -3.06 3.06
N ILE A 77 6.28 -2.45 2.38
CA ILE A 77 6.80 -2.98 1.09
C ILE A 77 7.34 -4.40 1.29
N TYR A 78 8.15 -4.62 2.33
CA TYR A 78 8.74 -5.92 2.62
C TYR A 78 7.66 -6.98 2.93
N ASP A 79 6.66 -6.62 3.74
CA ASP A 79 5.54 -7.51 4.08
C ASP A 79 4.72 -7.90 2.84
N ILE A 80 4.45 -6.95 1.94
CA ILE A 80 3.73 -7.21 0.68
C ILE A 80 4.56 -8.09 -0.22
N PHE A 81 5.84 -7.75 -0.42
CA PHE A 81 6.75 -8.53 -1.26
C PHE A 81 6.83 -9.99 -0.79
N ARG A 82 6.97 -10.22 0.52
CA ARG A 82 6.95 -11.56 1.11
C ARG A 82 5.61 -12.28 0.89
N GLN A 83 4.49 -11.57 1.02
CA GLN A 83 3.17 -12.17 0.82
C GLN A 83 2.91 -12.54 -0.65
N ILE A 84 3.43 -11.78 -1.62
CA ILE A 84 3.26 -12.08 -3.05
C ILE A 84 3.76 -13.49 -3.39
N GLU A 85 4.87 -13.93 -2.80
CA GLU A 85 5.38 -15.30 -2.97
C GLU A 85 4.39 -16.37 -2.50
N TRP A 86 3.60 -16.09 -1.46
CA TRP A 86 2.61 -17.03 -0.92
C TRP A 86 1.25 -16.91 -1.59
N LEU A 87 0.97 -15.74 -2.17
CA LEU A 87 -0.24 -15.45 -2.92
C LEU A 87 -0.13 -15.92 -4.37
N ARG A 88 0.96 -16.52 -4.82
CA ARG A 88 1.04 -17.21 -6.11
C ARG A 88 0.42 -18.59 -5.99
#